data_AF-A0A9D0Z3U1-F1
#
_entry.id   AF-A0A9D0Z3U1-F1
#
_cell.length_a   1.000
_cell.length_b   1.000
_cell.length_c   1.000
_cell.angle_alpha   90.00
_cell.angle_beta   90.00
_cell.angle_gamma   90.00
#
_symmetry.space_group_name_H-M   'P 1'
#
loop_
_entity.id
_entity.type
_entity.pdbx_description
1 polymer ?
#
loop_
_entity_poly.entity_id
_entity_poly.type
_entity_poly.pdbx_seq_one_letter_code
_entity_poly.pdbx_strand_id
1 'polypeptide(L)'
;MKEITSITKQLTNPRVVMGQVNEILEKVDPGFREIQQAYRANVAQLQEESAGRETEQIKTYLDARERAFSQEVLYIAFQGLFLNMEIFRNPVNGLLLQDGYETLNREYLLESLPGVQLARRQAKAARPKPRSQKVQRLLEGIVEYYSYLETVGYKVAHYIGFRLADELLYYVLPGYANNQANTIAYAGALEKYLQIHLDALG
;
A
#
# COMPACT_ATOMS: atom_id res chain seq x y z
N MET A 1 -3.99 23.64 -16.01
CA MET A 1 -5.06 22.72 -15.54
C MET A 1 -4.93 21.30 -16.06
N LYS A 2 -4.71 21.06 -17.38
CA LYS A 2 -4.55 19.69 -17.92
C LYS A 2 -3.44 18.86 -17.21
N GLU A 3 -2.36 19.50 -16.80
CA GLU A 3 -1.21 18.84 -16.14
C GLU A 3 -1.47 18.50 -14.66
N ILE A 4 -2.13 19.37 -13.90
CA ILE A 4 -2.47 19.07 -12.49
C ILE A 4 -3.45 17.90 -12.41
N THR A 5 -4.45 17.85 -13.31
CA THR A 5 -5.35 16.70 -13.43
C THR A 5 -4.59 15.42 -13.82
N SER A 6 -3.46 15.55 -14.53
CA SER A 6 -2.59 14.41 -14.86
C SER A 6 -1.90 13.86 -13.60
N ILE A 7 -1.43 14.72 -12.70
CA ILE A 7 -0.82 14.31 -11.42
C ILE A 7 -1.83 13.56 -10.55
N THR A 8 -3.04 14.10 -10.39
CA THR A 8 -4.09 13.40 -9.62
C THR A 8 -4.40 12.03 -10.22
N LYS A 9 -4.47 11.91 -11.55
CA LYS A 9 -4.67 10.62 -12.23
C LYS A 9 -3.51 9.65 -11.99
N GLN A 10 -2.27 10.11 -11.96
CA GLN A 10 -1.13 9.24 -11.65
C GLN A 10 -1.20 8.71 -10.22
N LEU A 11 -1.52 9.57 -9.25
CA LEU A 11 -1.63 9.20 -7.84
C LEU A 11 -2.82 8.31 -7.50
N THR A 12 -3.86 8.29 -8.35
CA THR A 12 -5.12 7.59 -8.05
C THR A 12 -5.43 6.43 -9.02
N ASN A 13 -4.60 6.23 -10.06
CA ASN A 13 -4.76 5.11 -10.97
C ASN A 13 -4.23 3.83 -10.32
N PRO A 14 -5.06 2.81 -10.08
CA PRO A 14 -4.64 1.61 -9.36
C PRO A 14 -3.45 0.90 -10.00
N ARG A 15 -3.38 0.83 -11.33
CA ARG A 15 -2.29 0.16 -12.03
C ARG A 15 -0.95 0.87 -11.84
N VAL A 16 -0.98 2.20 -11.83
CA VAL A 16 0.22 3.02 -11.61
C VAL A 16 0.70 2.85 -10.17
N VAL A 17 -0.22 2.99 -9.21
CA VAL A 17 0.09 2.84 -7.79
C VAL A 17 0.62 1.43 -7.49
N MET A 18 -0.03 0.38 -7.99
CA MET A 18 0.46 -0.99 -7.82
C MET A 18 1.82 -1.23 -8.46
N GLY A 19 2.06 -0.68 -9.65
CA GLY A 19 3.37 -0.75 -10.30
C GLY A 19 4.46 -0.16 -9.40
N GLN A 20 4.23 1.04 -8.87
CA GLN A 20 5.16 1.71 -7.97
C GLN A 20 5.37 0.95 -6.66
N VAL A 21 4.30 0.45 -6.02
CA VAL A 21 4.42 -0.35 -4.80
C VAL A 21 5.26 -1.60 -5.06
N ASN A 22 5.01 -2.31 -6.16
CA ASN A 22 5.77 -3.50 -6.52
C ASN A 22 7.25 -3.17 -6.77
N GLU A 23 7.54 -2.10 -7.51
CA GLU A 23 8.92 -1.66 -7.77
C GLU A 23 9.66 -1.26 -6.49
N ILE A 24 8.96 -0.63 -5.55
CA ILE A 24 9.50 -0.26 -4.24
C ILE A 24 9.78 -1.52 -3.43
N LEU A 25 8.80 -2.42 -3.29
CA LEU A 25 8.94 -3.64 -2.50
C LEU A 25 10.01 -4.57 -3.05
N GLU A 26 10.18 -4.64 -4.37
CA GLU A 26 11.26 -5.42 -5.01
C GLU A 26 12.65 -4.87 -4.69
N LYS A 27 12.76 -3.57 -4.41
CA LYS A 27 14.04 -2.95 -4.00
C LYS A 27 14.33 -3.13 -2.52
N VAL A 28 13.30 -3.03 -1.67
CA VAL A 28 13.50 -2.94 -0.21
C VAL A 28 13.34 -4.27 0.51
N ASP A 29 12.52 -5.19 0.02
CA ASP A 29 12.28 -6.48 0.66
C ASP A 29 12.90 -7.62 -0.18
N PRO A 30 13.97 -8.25 0.31
CA PRO A 30 14.62 -9.37 -0.38
C PRO A 30 13.70 -10.55 -0.69
N GLY A 31 12.65 -10.78 0.11
CA GLY A 31 11.70 -11.88 -0.06
C GLY A 31 10.48 -11.54 -0.93
N PHE A 32 10.34 -10.29 -1.36
CA PHE A 32 9.17 -9.87 -2.12
C PHE A 32 9.06 -10.57 -3.48
N ARG A 33 10.20 -10.89 -4.10
CA ARG A 33 10.23 -11.48 -5.44
C ARG A 33 9.53 -12.84 -5.47
N GLU A 34 9.78 -13.70 -4.49
CA GLU A 34 9.14 -15.00 -4.34
C GLU A 34 7.62 -14.85 -4.09
N ILE A 35 7.23 -13.90 -3.23
CA ILE A 35 5.83 -13.60 -2.92
C ILE A 35 5.08 -13.15 -4.19
N GLN A 36 5.69 -12.25 -4.98
CA GLN A 36 5.11 -11.76 -6.21
C GLN A 36 5.01 -12.86 -7.28
N GLN A 37 6.03 -13.73 -7.39
CA GLN A 37 6.00 -14.87 -8.31
C GLN A 37 4.90 -15.86 -7.94
N ALA A 38 4.74 -16.19 -6.66
CA ALA A 38 3.68 -17.07 -6.18
C ALA A 38 2.29 -16.48 -6.49
N TYR A 39 2.09 -15.18 -6.26
CA TYR A 39 0.86 -14.48 -6.64
C TYR A 39 0.56 -14.60 -8.14
N ARG A 40 1.53 -14.29 -9.00
CA ARG A 40 1.37 -14.36 -10.46
C ARG A 40 1.05 -15.77 -10.93
N ALA A 41 1.71 -16.78 -10.37
CA ALA A 41 1.46 -18.18 -10.67
C ALA A 41 0.03 -18.60 -10.25
N ASN A 42 -0.41 -18.18 -9.06
CA ASN A 42 -1.76 -18.47 -8.57
C ASN A 42 -2.83 -17.82 -9.45
N VAL A 43 -2.63 -16.57 -9.88
CA VAL A 43 -3.54 -15.87 -10.81
C VAL A 43 -3.60 -16.57 -12.17
N ALA A 44 -2.45 -16.94 -12.74
CA ALA A 44 -2.39 -17.60 -14.04
C ALA A 44 -3.13 -18.96 -14.00
N GLN A 45 -2.84 -19.79 -12.99
CA GLN A 45 -3.53 -21.07 -12.82
C GLN A 45 -5.02 -20.90 -12.55
N LEU A 46 -5.42 -19.88 -11.78
CA LEU A 46 -6.84 -19.61 -11.53
C LEU A 46 -7.57 -19.23 -12.82
N GLN A 47 -6.91 -18.47 -13.71
CA GLN A 47 -7.46 -18.11 -15.02
C GLN A 47 -7.56 -19.32 -15.96
N GLU A 48 -6.57 -20.22 -15.95
CA GLU A 48 -6.60 -21.47 -16.72
C GLU A 48 -7.72 -22.42 -16.29
N GLU A 49 -8.01 -22.49 -14.99
CA GLU A 49 -9.10 -23.30 -14.42
C GLU A 49 -10.50 -22.72 -14.68
N SER A 50 -10.58 -21.54 -15.31
CA SER A 50 -11.82 -20.77 -15.44
C SER A 50 -12.31 -20.70 -16.87
N ALA A 51 -13.63 -20.75 -17.06
CA ALA A 51 -14.25 -20.68 -18.39
C ALA A 51 -15.42 -19.69 -18.44
N GLY A 52 -15.56 -19.02 -19.58
CA GLY A 52 -16.71 -18.16 -19.89
C GLY A 52 -16.90 -17.03 -18.88
N ARG A 53 -18.06 -17.02 -18.20
CA ARG A 53 -18.43 -15.95 -17.24
C ARG A 53 -17.52 -15.90 -16.01
N GLU A 54 -16.87 -17.01 -15.66
CA GLU A 54 -15.99 -17.10 -14.49
C GLU A 54 -14.68 -16.32 -14.70
N THR A 55 -14.15 -16.32 -15.92
CA THR A 55 -12.97 -15.53 -16.29
C THR A 55 -13.19 -14.04 -16.04
N GLU A 56 -14.35 -13.51 -16.45
CA GLU A 56 -14.69 -12.10 -16.23
C GLU A 56 -14.94 -11.80 -14.75
N GLN A 57 -15.53 -12.74 -14.01
CA GLN A 57 -15.70 -12.62 -12.56
C GLN A 57 -14.36 -12.53 -11.83
N ILE A 58 -13.39 -13.38 -12.17
CA ILE A 58 -12.04 -13.35 -11.59
C ILE A 58 -11.33 -12.05 -11.90
N LYS A 59 -11.41 -11.59 -13.15
CA LYS A 59 -10.84 -10.29 -13.53
C LYS A 59 -11.45 -9.16 -12.72
N THR A 60 -12.77 -9.14 -12.59
CA THR A 60 -13.48 -8.14 -11.76
C THR A 60 -13.04 -8.20 -10.30
N TYR A 61 -12.85 -9.39 -9.76
CA TYR A 61 -12.36 -9.60 -8.39
C TYR A 61 -10.94 -9.05 -8.20
N LEU A 62 -10.02 -9.38 -9.11
CA LEU A 62 -8.63 -8.93 -9.06
C LEU A 62 -8.52 -7.41 -9.23
N ASP A 63 -9.22 -6.85 -10.22
CA ASP A 63 -9.26 -5.39 -10.47
C ASP A 63 -9.83 -4.63 -9.24
N ALA A 64 -10.84 -5.21 -8.56
CA ALA A 64 -11.42 -4.61 -7.37
C ALA A 64 -10.49 -4.68 -6.14
N ARG A 65 -9.74 -5.79 -5.96
CA ARG A 65 -8.72 -5.90 -4.90
C ARG A 65 -7.58 -4.92 -5.11
N GLU A 66 -7.08 -4.84 -6.34
CA GLU A 66 -6.03 -3.88 -6.73
C GLU A 66 -6.48 -2.44 -6.47
N ARG A 67 -7.72 -2.10 -6.85
CA ARG A 67 -8.29 -0.77 -6.60
C ARG A 67 -8.42 -0.45 -5.12
N ALA A 68 -8.89 -1.40 -4.30
CA ALA A 68 -9.02 -1.21 -2.86
C ALA A 68 -7.65 -0.92 -2.24
N PHE A 69 -6.68 -1.80 -2.49
CA PHE A 69 -5.34 -1.67 -1.94
C PHE A 69 -4.64 -0.37 -2.39
N SER A 70 -4.76 0.01 -3.66
CA SER A 70 -4.16 1.25 -4.16
C SER A 70 -4.67 2.49 -3.43
N GLN A 71 -5.96 2.50 -3.07
CA GLN A 71 -6.57 3.61 -2.32
C GLN A 71 -6.16 3.60 -0.85
N GLU A 72 -6.02 2.42 -0.26
CA GLU A 72 -5.53 2.24 1.11
C GLU A 72 -4.08 2.72 1.25
N VAL A 73 -3.20 2.30 0.35
CA VAL A 73 -1.79 2.73 0.31
C VAL A 73 -1.67 4.25 0.18
N LEU A 74 -2.48 4.86 -0.71
CA LEU A 74 -2.47 6.30 -0.86
C LEU A 74 -2.85 6.99 0.47
N TYR A 75 -3.93 6.54 1.11
CA TYR A 75 -4.35 7.08 2.41
C TYR A 75 -3.25 6.95 3.47
N ILE A 76 -2.59 5.80 3.54
CA ILE A 76 -1.55 5.50 4.52
C ILE A 76 -0.29 6.35 4.28
N ALA A 77 0.12 6.53 3.02
CA ALA A 77 1.17 7.47 2.68
C ALA A 77 0.82 8.91 3.13
N PHE A 78 -0.43 9.34 2.93
CA PHE A 78 -0.87 10.64 3.46
C PHE A 78 -0.84 10.71 4.99
N GLN A 79 -1.10 9.62 5.72
CA GLN A 79 -0.94 9.61 7.18
C GLN A 79 0.51 9.86 7.60
N GLY A 80 1.49 9.25 6.91
CA GLY A 80 2.91 9.50 7.17
C GLY A 80 3.28 10.96 6.91
N LEU A 81 2.79 11.54 5.81
CA LEU A 81 3.00 12.95 5.51
C LEU A 81 2.42 13.85 6.61
N PHE A 82 1.20 13.57 7.06
CA PHE A 82 0.56 14.34 8.11
C PHE A 82 1.29 14.21 9.44
N LEU A 83 1.79 13.03 9.79
CA LEU A 83 2.56 12.86 11.01
C LEU A 83 3.84 13.71 10.98
N ASN A 84 4.57 13.75 9.87
CA ASN A 84 5.74 14.62 9.74
C ASN A 84 5.36 16.10 9.98
N MET A 85 4.29 16.57 9.31
CA MET A 85 3.76 17.92 9.51
C MET A 85 3.35 18.19 10.96
N GLU A 86 2.71 17.22 11.63
CA GLU A 86 2.30 17.30 13.03
C GLU A 86 3.52 17.38 13.97
N ILE A 87 4.62 16.69 13.67
CA ILE A 87 5.88 16.79 14.42
C ILE A 87 6.51 18.16 14.23
N PHE A 88 6.53 18.70 13.01
CA PHE A 88 7.04 20.05 12.79
C PHE A 88 6.25 21.10 13.62
N ARG A 89 4.92 20.97 13.66
CA ARG A 89 4.06 21.87 14.46
C ARG A 89 4.22 21.67 15.96
N ASN A 90 4.44 20.44 16.40
CA ASN A 90 4.64 20.09 17.80
C ASN A 90 5.66 18.94 17.90
N PRO A 91 6.94 19.24 18.22
CA PRO A 91 8.00 18.24 18.24
C PRO A 91 7.76 17.05 19.17
N VAL A 92 6.92 17.20 20.20
CA VAL A 92 6.52 16.10 21.10
C VAL A 92 5.83 14.96 20.35
N ASN A 93 5.16 15.25 19.24
CA ASN A 93 4.52 14.23 18.40
C ASN A 93 5.52 13.24 17.78
N GLY A 94 6.83 13.51 17.83
CA GLY A 94 7.84 12.55 17.39
C GLY A 94 7.81 11.25 18.20
N LEU A 95 7.29 11.29 19.44
CA LEU A 95 7.08 10.12 20.27
C LEU A 95 6.05 9.14 19.68
N LEU A 96 5.12 9.61 18.83
CA LEU A 96 4.13 8.74 18.17
C LEU A 96 4.77 7.70 17.27
N LEU A 97 6.00 7.94 16.76
CA LEU A 97 6.74 6.96 15.97
C LEU A 97 7.10 5.68 16.76
N GLN A 98 6.90 5.68 18.08
CA GLN A 98 7.07 4.52 18.95
C GLN A 98 5.77 3.71 19.13
N ASP A 99 4.63 4.22 18.67
CA ASP A 99 3.35 3.53 18.73
C ASP A 99 3.28 2.37 17.73
N GLY A 100 2.29 1.49 17.91
CA GLY A 100 1.99 0.44 16.95
C GLY A 100 1.68 1.01 15.56
N TYR A 101 2.19 0.35 14.52
CA TYR A 101 2.02 0.79 13.13
C TYR A 101 0.56 0.88 12.70
N GLU A 102 -0.29 -0.01 13.20
CA GLU A 102 -1.72 -0.02 12.88
C GLU A 102 -2.41 1.25 13.40
N THR A 103 -1.92 1.78 14.53
CA THR A 103 -2.34 3.06 15.11
C THR A 103 -1.81 4.23 14.28
N LEU A 104 -0.53 4.21 13.90
CA LEU A 104 0.10 5.23 13.05
C LEU A 104 -0.59 5.36 11.69
N ASN A 105 -0.83 4.22 11.05
CA ASN A 105 -1.55 4.09 9.79
C ASN A 105 -3.03 4.44 9.91
N ARG A 106 -3.57 4.53 11.13
CA ARG A 106 -4.99 4.71 11.45
C ARG A 106 -5.87 3.73 10.67
N GLU A 107 -5.50 2.45 10.65
CA GLU A 107 -6.13 1.44 9.79
C GLU A 107 -7.63 1.27 10.04
N TYR A 108 -8.09 1.55 11.27
CA TYR A 108 -9.51 1.56 11.63
C TYR A 108 -10.34 2.56 10.81
N LEU A 109 -9.72 3.58 10.20
CA LEU A 109 -10.38 4.56 9.32
C LEU A 109 -10.44 4.11 7.86
N LEU A 110 -9.74 3.05 7.44
CA LEU A 110 -9.77 2.59 6.04
C LEU A 110 -11.19 2.23 5.59
N GLU A 111 -11.97 1.60 6.47
CA GLU A 111 -13.37 1.27 6.24
C GLU A 111 -14.28 2.51 6.19
N SER A 112 -13.81 3.71 6.55
CA SER A 112 -14.57 4.96 6.39
C SER A 112 -14.34 5.63 5.03
N LEU A 113 -13.32 5.21 4.27
CA LEU A 113 -13.00 5.80 2.97
C LEU A 113 -13.98 5.32 1.89
N PRO A 114 -14.73 6.21 1.22
CA PRO A 114 -15.77 5.81 0.26
C PRO A 114 -15.25 4.96 -0.90
N GLY A 115 -14.06 5.29 -1.41
CA GLY A 115 -13.40 4.53 -2.47
C GLY A 115 -13.09 3.09 -2.03
N VAL A 116 -12.45 2.96 -0.86
CA VAL A 116 -12.05 1.67 -0.28
C VAL A 116 -13.29 0.81 -0.02
N GLN A 117 -14.33 1.38 0.60
CA GLN A 117 -15.59 0.67 0.82
C GLN A 117 -16.19 0.15 -0.49
N LEU A 118 -16.26 1.00 -1.52
CA LEU A 118 -16.81 0.61 -2.82
C LEU A 118 -16.01 -0.54 -3.44
N ALA A 119 -14.68 -0.42 -3.46
CA ALA A 119 -13.79 -1.42 -4.04
C ALA A 119 -13.81 -2.75 -3.26
N ARG A 120 -13.78 -2.71 -1.92
CA ARG A 120 -13.91 -3.90 -1.07
C ARG A 120 -15.26 -4.60 -1.24
N ARG A 121 -16.36 -3.85 -1.36
CA ARG A 121 -17.69 -4.43 -1.66
C ARG A 121 -17.71 -5.09 -3.04
N GLN A 122 -17.13 -4.45 -4.06
CA GLN A 122 -17.00 -5.02 -5.40
C GLN A 122 -16.17 -6.30 -5.39
N ALA A 123 -15.03 -6.31 -4.69
CA ALA A 123 -14.20 -7.51 -4.54
C ALA A 123 -14.95 -8.63 -3.82
N LYS A 124 -15.67 -8.31 -2.74
CA LYS A 124 -16.48 -9.30 -2.00
C LYS A 124 -17.59 -9.89 -2.87
N ALA A 125 -18.28 -9.06 -3.66
CA ALA A 125 -19.35 -9.51 -4.56
C ALA A 125 -18.81 -10.33 -5.74
N ALA A 126 -17.64 -9.98 -6.26
CA ALA A 126 -17.00 -10.67 -7.38
C ALA A 126 -16.19 -11.90 -6.95
N ARG A 127 -15.94 -12.13 -5.65
CA ARG A 127 -15.12 -13.26 -5.17
C ARG A 127 -15.66 -14.59 -5.70
N PRO A 128 -14.88 -15.36 -6.48
CA PRO A 128 -15.30 -16.65 -6.98
C PRO A 128 -15.59 -17.61 -5.83
N LYS A 129 -16.65 -18.42 -5.97
CA LYS A 129 -16.92 -19.52 -5.05
C LYS A 129 -16.06 -20.71 -5.47
N PRO A 130 -15.18 -21.24 -4.61
CA PRO A 130 -14.32 -22.36 -4.98
C PRO A 130 -15.17 -23.60 -5.27
N ARG A 131 -14.94 -24.21 -6.44
CA ARG A 131 -15.59 -25.47 -6.85
C ARG A 131 -14.75 -26.71 -6.55
N SER A 132 -13.46 -26.51 -6.25
CA SER A 132 -12.50 -27.56 -5.93
C SER A 132 -11.51 -27.08 -4.88
N GLN A 133 -10.84 -28.03 -4.21
CA GLN A 133 -9.77 -27.71 -3.28
C GLN A 133 -8.61 -26.97 -3.97
N LYS A 134 -8.35 -27.28 -5.25
CA LYS A 134 -7.32 -26.59 -6.05
C LYS A 134 -7.67 -25.11 -6.19
N VAL A 135 -8.89 -24.78 -6.65
CA VAL A 135 -9.35 -23.39 -6.79
C VAL A 135 -9.36 -22.67 -5.45
N GLN A 136 -9.74 -23.35 -4.37
CA GLN A 136 -9.67 -22.76 -3.03
C GLN A 136 -8.25 -22.33 -2.65
N ARG A 137 -7.25 -23.20 -2.84
CA ARG A 137 -5.84 -22.90 -2.55
C ARG A 137 -5.31 -21.75 -3.40
N LEU A 138 -5.68 -21.68 -4.67
CA LEU A 138 -5.27 -20.58 -5.56
C LEU A 138 -5.84 -19.24 -5.06
N LEU A 139 -7.11 -19.22 -4.61
CA LEU A 139 -7.72 -18.03 -4.02
C LEU A 139 -7.09 -17.66 -2.68
N GLU A 140 -6.74 -18.63 -1.84
CA GLU A 140 -6.02 -18.41 -0.58
C GLU A 140 -4.66 -17.76 -0.84
N GLY A 141 -3.87 -18.26 -1.80
CA GLY A 141 -2.60 -17.65 -2.16
C GLY A 141 -2.72 -16.22 -2.75
N ILE A 142 -3.83 -15.91 -3.42
CA ILE A 142 -4.13 -14.52 -3.82
C ILE A 142 -4.44 -13.64 -2.61
N VAL A 143 -5.17 -14.16 -1.62
CA VAL A 143 -5.46 -13.44 -0.37
C VAL A 143 -4.18 -13.20 0.41
N GLU A 144 -3.31 -14.20 0.54
CA GLU A 144 -2.01 -14.12 1.22
C GLU A 144 -1.14 -13.00 0.64
N TYR A 145 -1.08 -12.87 -0.69
CA TYR A 145 -0.37 -11.77 -1.34
C TYR A 145 -0.85 -10.40 -0.86
N TYR A 146 -2.16 -10.17 -0.85
CA TYR A 146 -2.69 -8.90 -0.39
C TYR A 146 -2.55 -8.72 1.13
N SER A 147 -2.63 -9.79 1.94
CA SER A 147 -2.36 -9.69 3.37
C SER A 147 -0.90 -9.30 3.66
N TYR A 148 0.05 -9.80 2.87
CA TYR A 148 1.43 -9.34 2.91
C TYR A 148 1.52 -7.85 2.55
N LEU A 149 0.86 -7.43 1.48
CA LEU A 149 0.85 -6.02 1.08
C LEU A 149 0.21 -5.10 2.13
N GLU A 150 -0.89 -5.52 2.75
CA GLU A 150 -1.56 -4.83 3.86
C GLU A 150 -0.68 -4.81 5.13
N THR A 151 0.33 -5.68 5.24
CA THR A 151 1.26 -5.69 6.38
C THR A 151 2.51 -4.86 6.11
N VAL A 152 3.27 -5.23 5.08
CA VAL A 152 4.57 -4.65 4.73
C VAL A 152 4.37 -3.38 3.90
N GLY A 153 3.56 -3.48 2.84
CA GLY A 153 3.29 -2.37 1.92
C GLY A 153 2.71 -1.14 2.62
N TYR A 154 1.80 -1.33 3.59
CA TYR A 154 1.26 -0.23 4.39
C TYR A 154 2.35 0.51 5.17
N LYS A 155 3.21 -0.22 5.89
CA LYS A 155 4.26 0.39 6.72
C LYS A 155 5.31 1.10 5.86
N VAL A 156 5.70 0.50 4.73
CA VAL A 156 6.59 1.13 3.74
C VAL A 156 5.94 2.38 3.14
N ALA A 157 4.65 2.33 2.78
CA ALA A 157 3.93 3.48 2.24
C ALA A 157 3.85 4.64 3.22
N HIS A 158 3.57 4.36 4.51
CA HIS A 158 3.56 5.37 5.56
C HIS A 158 4.92 6.06 5.66
N TYR A 159 6.02 5.29 5.72
CA TYR A 159 7.37 5.86 5.74
C TYR A 159 7.68 6.70 4.49
N ILE A 160 7.31 6.24 3.29
CA ILE A 160 7.49 7.02 2.06
C ILE A 160 6.73 8.34 2.13
N GLY A 161 5.50 8.33 2.62
CA GLY A 161 4.73 9.55 2.83
C GLY A 161 5.36 10.50 3.85
N PHE A 162 5.90 9.93 4.94
CA PHE A 162 6.64 10.68 5.96
C PHE A 162 7.88 11.36 5.37
N ARG A 163 8.60 10.67 4.49
CA ARG A 163 9.74 11.21 3.75
C ARG A 163 9.35 12.26 2.71
N LEU A 164 8.30 12.01 1.96
CA LEU A 164 7.77 12.95 0.98
C LEU A 164 7.45 14.31 1.64
N ALA A 165 7.04 14.31 2.90
CA ALA A 165 6.81 15.54 3.65
C ALA A 165 8.09 16.38 3.82
N ASP A 166 9.26 15.78 4.06
CA ASP A 166 10.53 16.50 4.18
C ASP A 166 10.86 17.29 2.92
N GLU A 167 10.47 16.77 1.74
CA GLU A 167 10.68 17.42 0.45
C GLU A 167 9.56 18.41 0.11
N LEU A 168 8.29 18.00 0.29
CA LEU A 168 7.14 18.77 -0.16
C LEU A 168 6.85 19.96 0.75
N LEU A 169 6.91 19.77 2.08
CA LEU A 169 6.47 20.78 3.04
C LEU A 169 7.35 22.02 3.03
N TYR A 170 8.61 21.90 2.63
CA TYR A 170 9.50 23.05 2.40
C TYR A 170 8.89 24.10 1.46
N TYR A 171 8.12 23.66 0.46
CA TYR A 171 7.52 24.54 -0.54
C TYR A 171 6.11 25.03 -0.18
N VAL A 172 5.44 24.40 0.78
CA VAL A 172 4.01 24.67 1.07
C VAL A 172 3.73 25.14 2.48
N LEU A 173 4.62 24.90 3.44
CA LEU A 173 4.41 25.24 4.85
C LEU A 173 5.43 26.29 5.32
N PRO A 174 5.01 27.52 5.65
CA PRO A 174 5.91 28.57 6.10
C PRO A 174 6.74 28.17 7.31
N GLY A 175 8.06 28.37 7.21
CA GLY A 175 9.01 28.08 8.29
C GLY A 175 9.33 26.60 8.47
N TYR A 176 8.85 25.73 7.57
CA TYR A 176 9.16 24.31 7.63
C TYR A 176 10.67 24.05 7.49
N ALA A 177 11.18 23.22 8.39
CA ALA A 177 12.51 22.63 8.32
C ALA A 177 12.35 21.11 8.29
N ASN A 178 13.19 20.43 7.50
CA ASN A 178 13.11 18.99 7.32
C ASN A 178 13.28 18.24 8.65
N ASN A 179 12.58 17.11 8.78
CA ASN A 179 12.54 16.31 9.99
C ASN A 179 13.55 15.17 9.96
N GLN A 180 14.75 15.43 9.45
CA GLN A 180 15.72 14.41 9.06
C GLN A 180 16.09 13.45 10.21
N ALA A 181 16.19 13.96 11.45
CA ALA A 181 16.48 13.13 12.62
C ALA A 181 15.40 12.07 12.88
N ASN A 182 14.12 12.46 12.82
CA ASN A 182 13.02 11.51 12.98
C ASN A 182 12.89 10.61 11.75
N THR A 183 13.14 11.11 10.54
CA THR A 183 13.13 10.30 9.31
C THR A 183 14.16 9.18 9.37
N ILE A 184 15.40 9.46 9.78
CA ILE A 184 16.46 8.45 9.94
C ILE A 184 16.10 7.45 11.05
N ALA A 185 15.63 7.93 12.21
CA ALA A 185 15.24 7.06 13.31
C ALA A 185 14.07 6.14 12.92
N TYR A 186 13.10 6.67 12.18
CA TYR A 186 11.95 5.92 11.69
C TYR A 186 12.37 4.84 10.69
N ALA A 187 13.25 5.18 9.75
CA ALA A 187 13.82 4.23 8.81
C ALA A 187 14.47 3.04 9.53
N GLY A 188 15.38 3.31 10.47
CA GLY A 188 16.10 2.25 11.19
C GLY A 188 15.19 1.39 12.06
N ALA A 189 14.14 1.96 12.66
CA ALA A 189 13.15 1.19 13.40
C ALA A 189 12.33 0.28 12.48
N LEU A 190 11.95 0.78 11.31
CA LEU A 190 11.15 0.04 10.32
C LEU A 190 11.96 -1.08 9.65
N GLU A 191 13.20 -0.82 9.24
CA GLU A 191 14.12 -1.83 8.71
C GLU A 191 14.31 -2.98 9.68
N LYS A 192 14.53 -2.69 10.97
CA LYS A 192 14.67 -3.71 12.00
C LYS A 192 13.38 -4.51 12.21
N TYR A 193 12.23 -3.84 12.19
CA TYR A 193 10.94 -4.48 12.43
C TYR A 193 10.52 -5.40 11.28
N LEU A 194 10.70 -4.95 10.04
CA LEU A 194 10.29 -5.68 8.83
C LEU A 194 11.38 -6.55 8.22
N GLN A 195 12.64 -6.39 8.65
CA GLN A 195 13.82 -7.03 8.04
C GLN A 195 13.99 -6.65 6.55
N ILE A 196 13.85 -5.36 6.26
CA ILE A 196 13.97 -4.76 4.91
C ILE A 196 15.10 -3.73 4.86
N HIS A 197 15.40 -3.23 3.66
CA HIS A 197 16.45 -2.25 3.36
C HIS A 197 15.87 -0.99 2.70
N LEU A 198 15.73 0.10 3.46
CA LEU A 198 15.12 1.36 3.02
C LEU A 198 16.15 2.35 2.46
N ASP A 199 17.44 2.10 2.63
CA ASP A 199 18.55 2.81 1.99
C ASP A 199 18.45 2.83 0.46
N ALA A 200 17.83 1.81 -0.14
CA ALA A 200 17.56 1.72 -1.56
C ALA A 200 16.51 2.74 -2.07
N LEU A 201 15.81 3.45 -1.18
CA LEU A 201 14.80 4.47 -1.55
C LEU A 201 15.37 5.88 -1.72
N GLY A 202 16.71 6.04 -1.65
CA GLY A 202 17.42 7.31 -1.83
C GLY A 202 17.51 8.13 -0.55
#